data_AF-A0A962PL54-F1
#
_entry.id   AF-A0A962PL54-F1
#
_cell.length_a   1.000
_cell.length_b   1.000
_cell.length_c   1.000
_cell.angle_alpha   90.00
_cell.angle_beta   90.00
_cell.angle_gamma   90.00
#
_symmetry.space_group_name_H-M   'P 1'
#
loop_
_entity.id
_entity.type
_entity.pdbx_description
1 polymer ?
#
loop_
_entity_poly.entity_id
_entity_poly.type
_entity_poly.pdbx_seq_one_letter_code
_entity_poly.pdbx_strand_id
1 'polypeptide(L)'
;METINLKSWEAFEKVINDDIEWKQANQKPHKYISDMLYRGHASSKWKLETSLERVLKKEHKDESLSWEKYHRILQSIDPAIRSFTNHQYEVLDFTDQNTSRFVPPAYEFMVYIRHHGFPSPLLDWSASPYVAAFFAFQEANEETDIAIFSYREYLGRAKGGWSGQPKITQLGPYAHTHKRHFLQQCQYTICTIEKEQGDTIKKYYSRHEDAEFRHDQDLLRKYVIPSNEKLKVLRKLESMNINSYSLFGTEESLMATLAFREITAN
;
A
#
# COMPACT_ATOMS: atom_id res chain seq x y z
N MET A 1 13.37 7.27 6.35
CA MET A 1 13.29 6.56 5.06
C MET A 1 14.50 6.93 4.21
N GLU A 2 15.25 5.94 3.73
CA GLU A 2 16.38 6.14 2.82
C GLU A 2 15.88 6.34 1.38
N THR A 3 16.44 7.31 0.65
CA THR A 3 16.15 7.55 -0.77
C THR A 3 17.36 7.20 -1.62
N ILE A 4 17.18 6.33 -2.61
CA ILE A 4 18.21 5.78 -3.49
C ILE A 4 17.89 6.22 -4.92
N ASN A 5 18.78 7.00 -5.52
CA ASN A 5 18.65 7.41 -6.92
C ASN A 5 19.28 6.35 -7.81
N LEU A 6 18.47 5.73 -8.66
CA LEU A 6 18.91 4.71 -9.60
C LEU A 6 19.09 5.33 -10.99
N LYS A 7 20.04 4.81 -11.77
CA LYS A 7 20.34 5.32 -13.12
C LYS A 7 19.46 4.69 -14.19
N SER A 8 18.84 3.54 -13.92
CA SER A 8 18.01 2.82 -14.88
C SER A 8 17.09 1.80 -14.18
N TRP A 9 16.16 1.24 -14.95
CA TRP A 9 15.32 0.11 -14.57
C TRP A 9 16.14 -1.13 -14.20
N GLU A 10 17.20 -1.45 -14.95
CA GLU A 10 18.04 -2.62 -14.68
C GLU A 10 18.76 -2.51 -13.32
N ALA A 11 19.10 -1.28 -12.91
CA ALA A 11 19.63 -1.05 -11.57
C ALA A 11 18.59 -1.37 -10.48
N PHE A 12 17.30 -1.12 -10.74
CA PHE A 12 16.22 -1.51 -9.84
C PHE A 12 16.00 -3.03 -9.83
N GLU A 13 16.09 -3.69 -10.99
CA GLU A 13 16.02 -5.15 -11.06
C GLU A 13 17.16 -5.82 -10.27
N LYS A 14 18.36 -5.23 -10.32
CA LYS A 14 19.46 -5.68 -9.48
C LYS A 14 19.12 -5.56 -7.99
N VAL A 15 18.55 -4.44 -7.55
CA VAL A 15 18.10 -4.28 -6.15
C VAL A 15 17.10 -5.35 -5.73
N ILE A 16 16.17 -5.72 -6.62
CA ILE A 16 15.21 -6.81 -6.35
C ILE A 16 15.94 -8.14 -6.16
N ASN A 17 16.85 -8.48 -7.06
CA ASN A 17 17.61 -9.73 -6.97
C ASN A 17 18.49 -9.78 -5.72
N ASP A 18 19.20 -8.69 -5.42
CA ASP A 18 20.05 -8.57 -4.22
C ASP A 18 19.20 -8.76 -2.94
N ASP A 19 17.96 -8.26 -2.89
CA ASP A 19 17.04 -8.45 -1.75
C ASP A 19 16.53 -9.89 -1.61
N ILE A 20 16.27 -10.57 -2.74
CA ILE A 20 15.88 -11.98 -2.77
C ILE A 20 17.03 -12.84 -2.23
N GLU A 21 18.25 -12.65 -2.74
CA GLU A 21 19.45 -13.35 -2.28
C GLU A 21 19.72 -13.08 -0.80
N TRP A 22 19.62 -11.82 -0.37
CA TRP A 22 19.78 -11.44 1.04
C TRP A 22 18.76 -12.15 1.92
N LYS A 23 17.48 -12.19 1.53
CA LYS A 23 16.43 -12.88 2.28
C LYS A 23 16.76 -14.36 2.42
N GLN A 24 17.11 -15.03 1.32
CA GLN A 24 17.45 -16.46 1.32
C GLN A 24 18.64 -16.76 2.24
N ALA A 25 19.70 -15.95 2.20
CA ALA A 25 20.88 -16.12 3.03
C ALA A 25 20.61 -15.91 4.53
N ASN A 26 19.68 -14.99 4.87
CA ASN A 26 19.37 -14.62 6.25
C ASN A 26 18.19 -15.39 6.85
N GLN A 27 17.42 -16.12 6.04
CA GLN A 27 16.31 -16.94 6.50
C GLN A 27 16.83 -18.09 7.38
N LYS A 28 16.44 -18.08 8.66
CA LYS A 28 16.78 -19.14 9.64
C LYS A 28 15.49 -19.69 10.26
N PRO A 29 15.47 -20.94 10.76
CA PRO A 29 14.26 -21.55 11.33
C PRO A 29 13.61 -20.75 12.47
N HIS A 30 14.40 -19.98 13.23
CA HIS A 30 13.96 -19.17 14.37
C HIS A 30 13.83 -17.67 14.04
N LYS A 31 13.96 -17.28 12.77
CA LYS A 31 13.84 -15.89 12.32
C LYS A 31 12.78 -15.77 11.25
N TYR A 32 11.75 -14.97 11.52
CA TYR A 32 10.77 -14.63 10.51
C TYR A 32 11.21 -13.38 9.74
N ILE A 33 11.38 -13.52 8.43
CA ILE A 33 11.66 -12.41 7.52
C ILE A 33 10.48 -12.32 6.56
N SER A 34 9.74 -11.21 6.63
CA SER A 34 8.57 -11.02 5.74
C SER A 34 9.01 -10.81 4.30
N ASP A 35 8.07 -11.01 3.36
CA ASP A 35 8.29 -10.58 1.98
C ASP A 35 8.43 -9.06 1.88
N MET A 36 9.09 -8.61 0.82
CA MET A 36 9.15 -7.19 0.47
C MET A 36 7.86 -6.79 -0.25
N LEU A 37 7.28 -5.67 0.18
CA LEU A 37 6.14 -5.04 -0.46
C LEU A 37 6.60 -3.82 -1.24
N TYR A 38 5.91 -3.50 -2.34
CA TYR A 38 6.29 -2.41 -3.25
C TYR A 38 5.12 -1.48 -3.56
N ARG A 39 5.38 -0.17 -3.73
CA ARG A 39 4.36 0.80 -4.13
C ARG A 39 4.93 1.78 -5.16
N GLY A 40 4.30 1.86 -6.33
CA GLY A 40 4.68 2.78 -7.40
C GLY A 40 4.00 4.14 -7.31
N HIS A 41 4.76 5.20 -7.56
CA HIS A 41 4.30 6.58 -7.66
C HIS A 41 4.81 7.18 -8.97
N ALA A 42 3.92 7.83 -9.71
CA ALA A 42 4.25 8.49 -10.97
C ALA A 42 5.15 9.73 -10.82
N SER A 43 5.26 10.27 -9.61
CA SER A 43 6.19 11.35 -9.31
C SER A 43 6.98 11.06 -8.04
N SER A 44 8.29 11.20 -8.14
CA SER A 44 9.24 11.15 -7.03
C SER A 44 9.04 12.28 -6.01
N LYS A 45 8.24 13.30 -6.31
CA LYS A 45 7.88 14.35 -5.35
C LYS A 45 6.78 13.93 -4.38
N TRP A 46 6.04 12.87 -4.71
CA TRP A 46 4.93 12.42 -3.88
C TRP A 46 5.40 11.72 -2.61
N LYS A 47 4.60 11.93 -1.57
CA LYS A 47 4.78 11.40 -0.22
C LYS A 47 3.99 10.11 -0.04
N LEU A 48 4.38 9.28 0.92
CA LEU A 48 3.59 8.12 1.34
C LEU A 48 2.38 8.58 2.16
N GLU A 49 1.37 9.10 1.46
CA GLU A 49 0.11 9.55 2.05
C GLU A 49 -1.06 8.59 1.73
N THR A 50 -1.89 8.31 2.73
CA THR A 50 -3.15 7.56 2.55
C THR A 50 -4.22 8.43 1.87
N SER A 51 -5.26 7.82 1.29
CA SER A 51 -6.36 8.63 0.71
C SER A 51 -7.14 9.37 1.79
N LEU A 52 -7.20 8.83 3.01
CA LEU A 52 -7.76 9.52 4.18
C LEU A 52 -6.94 10.77 4.53
N GLU A 53 -5.62 10.65 4.64
CA GLU A 53 -4.74 11.80 4.93
C GLU A 53 -4.87 12.91 3.89
N ARG A 54 -4.90 12.56 2.59
CA ARG A 54 -5.08 13.53 1.52
C ARG A 54 -6.38 14.33 1.67
N VAL A 55 -7.48 13.65 2.02
CA VAL A 55 -8.77 14.32 2.25
C VAL A 55 -8.74 15.15 3.52
N LEU A 56 -8.25 14.64 4.65
CA LEU A 56 -8.18 15.41 5.89
C LEU A 56 -7.36 16.69 5.73
N LYS A 57 -6.21 16.60 5.04
CA LYS A 57 -5.36 17.76 4.71
C LYS A 57 -6.06 18.77 3.81
N LYS A 58 -6.77 18.30 2.76
CA LYS A 58 -7.54 19.16 1.86
C LYS A 58 -8.66 19.90 2.60
N GLU A 59 -9.30 19.24 3.55
CA GLU A 59 -10.38 19.82 4.36
C GLU A 59 -9.86 20.60 5.59
N HIS A 60 -8.55 20.89 5.66
CA HIS A 60 -7.90 21.61 6.76
C HIS A 60 -8.19 21.03 8.15
N LYS A 61 -8.28 19.69 8.24
CA LYS A 61 -8.45 18.97 9.50
C LYS A 61 -7.08 18.53 10.00
N ASP A 62 -6.57 19.23 11.00
CA ASP A 62 -5.28 18.92 11.66
C ASP A 62 -5.34 17.69 12.58
N GLU A 63 -6.54 17.17 12.87
CA GLU A 63 -6.68 16.05 13.80
C GLU A 63 -6.50 14.68 13.13
N SER A 64 -5.56 13.90 13.66
CA SER A 64 -5.49 12.45 13.46
C SER A 64 -6.84 11.81 13.79
N LEU A 65 -7.38 10.99 12.90
CA LEU A 65 -8.67 10.33 13.12
C LEU A 65 -8.51 9.12 14.04
N SER A 66 -9.32 9.01 15.09
CA SER A 66 -9.31 7.82 15.95
C SER A 66 -9.90 6.61 15.21
N TRP A 67 -9.50 5.41 15.61
CA TRP A 67 -10.06 4.16 15.08
C TRP A 67 -11.58 4.10 15.25
N GLU A 68 -12.08 4.47 16.43
CA GLU A 68 -13.51 4.49 16.77
C GLU A 68 -14.27 5.48 15.88
N LYS A 69 -13.70 6.67 15.66
CA LYS A 69 -14.35 7.69 14.82
C LYS A 69 -14.41 7.26 13.36
N TYR A 70 -13.35 6.63 12.83
CA TYR A 70 -13.38 6.09 11.48
C TYR A 70 -14.34 4.91 11.35
N HIS A 71 -14.39 4.01 12.34
CA HIS A 71 -15.32 2.89 12.35
C HIS A 71 -16.78 3.35 12.36
N ARG A 72 -17.13 4.38 13.15
CA ARG A 72 -18.47 5.00 13.08
C ARG A 72 -18.80 5.54 11.68
N ILE A 73 -17.82 6.10 10.97
CA ILE A 73 -18.01 6.52 9.57
C ILE A 73 -18.33 5.29 8.71
N LEU A 74 -17.60 4.18 8.85
CA LEU A 74 -17.87 2.93 8.13
C LEU A 74 -19.29 2.40 8.40
N GLN A 75 -19.71 2.38 9.67
CA GLN A 75 -21.08 1.99 10.05
C GLN A 75 -22.14 2.90 9.41
N SER A 76 -21.86 4.20 9.30
CA SER A 76 -22.83 5.15 8.74
C SER A 76 -23.02 5.00 7.22
N ILE A 77 -21.98 4.57 6.49
CA ILE A 77 -22.03 4.41 5.03
C ILE A 77 -22.45 3.00 4.61
N ASP A 78 -22.29 1.99 5.48
CA ASP A 78 -22.58 0.58 5.19
C ASP A 78 -24.01 0.34 4.63
N PRO A 79 -25.10 0.90 5.19
CA PRO A 79 -26.44 0.70 4.64
C PRO A 79 -26.60 1.15 3.19
N ALA A 80 -25.95 2.26 2.81
CA ALA A 80 -25.98 2.75 1.43
C ALA A 80 -25.26 1.77 0.50
N ILE A 81 -24.07 1.28 0.88
CA ILE A 81 -23.31 0.34 0.07
C ILE A 81 -24.04 -1.00 -0.08
N ARG A 82 -24.64 -1.53 1.00
CA ARG A 82 -25.44 -2.75 0.97
C ARG A 82 -26.71 -2.63 0.13
N SER A 83 -27.30 -1.42 0.07
CA SER A 83 -28.51 -1.19 -0.73
C SER A 83 -28.22 -1.11 -2.23
N PHE A 84 -27.06 -0.58 -2.62
CA PHE A 84 -26.70 -0.38 -4.03
C PHE A 84 -25.78 -1.46 -4.60
N THR A 85 -25.28 -2.37 -3.77
CA THR A 85 -24.33 -3.39 -4.19
C THR A 85 -24.71 -4.74 -3.61
N ASN A 86 -24.42 -5.83 -4.31
CA ASN A 86 -24.66 -7.19 -3.80
C ASN A 86 -23.63 -7.63 -2.75
N HIS A 87 -22.91 -6.71 -2.12
CA HIS A 87 -21.85 -7.04 -1.17
C HIS A 87 -22.39 -7.20 0.25
N GLN A 88 -21.96 -8.27 0.90
CA GLN A 88 -22.31 -8.61 2.28
C GLN A 88 -21.05 -8.67 3.16
N TYR A 89 -20.24 -7.61 3.19
CA TYR A 89 -19.16 -7.54 4.18
C TYR A 89 -19.75 -7.27 5.56
N GLU A 90 -19.30 -8.03 6.56
CA GLU A 90 -19.67 -7.74 7.95
C GLU A 90 -18.84 -6.55 8.45
N VAL A 91 -19.50 -5.41 8.66
CA VAL A 91 -18.95 -4.35 9.51
C VAL A 91 -19.19 -4.78 10.95
N LEU A 92 -18.28 -5.60 11.49
CA LEU A 92 -18.32 -6.05 12.87
C LEU A 92 -18.36 -4.84 13.82
N ASP A 93 -19.07 -5.00 14.94
CA ASP A 93 -19.12 -3.95 15.96
C ASP A 93 -17.72 -3.76 16.57
N PHE A 94 -17.33 -2.50 16.82
CA PHE A 94 -16.02 -2.17 17.41
C PHE A 94 -15.86 -2.73 18.83
N THR A 95 -16.98 -3.09 19.45
CA THR A 95 -17.08 -3.71 20.78
C THR A 95 -16.72 -5.19 20.78
N ASP A 96 -16.57 -5.83 19.62
CA ASP A 96 -16.18 -7.23 19.52
C ASP A 96 -14.72 -7.39 19.96
N GLN A 97 -14.55 -7.86 21.20
CA GLN A 97 -13.28 -8.06 21.87
C GLN A 97 -12.41 -9.14 21.20
N ASN A 98 -12.93 -9.87 20.20
CA ASN A 98 -12.17 -10.81 19.38
C ASN A 98 -11.41 -10.17 18.22
N THR A 99 -11.56 -8.86 17.98
CA THR A 99 -10.78 -8.18 16.94
C THR A 99 -9.29 -8.15 17.33
N SER A 100 -8.44 -8.70 16.47
CA SER A 100 -6.99 -8.69 16.64
C SER A 100 -6.50 -7.29 16.98
N ARG A 101 -5.62 -7.15 17.98
CA ARG A 101 -4.99 -5.86 18.35
C ARG A 101 -4.33 -5.14 17.16
N PHE A 102 -4.06 -5.85 16.07
CA PHE A 102 -3.30 -5.37 14.92
C PHE A 102 -4.15 -5.15 13.67
N VAL A 103 -5.33 -5.79 13.57
CA VAL A 103 -6.20 -5.68 12.38
C VAL A 103 -7.39 -4.80 12.72
N PRO A 104 -7.63 -3.70 12.00
CA PRO A 104 -8.76 -2.83 12.27
C PRO A 104 -10.07 -3.59 12.03
N PRO A 105 -11.12 -3.34 12.85
CA PRO A 105 -12.45 -3.88 12.58
C PRO A 105 -12.93 -3.47 11.18
N ALA A 106 -13.68 -4.35 10.51
CA ALA A 106 -14.17 -4.15 9.14
C ALA A 106 -13.06 -3.97 8.08
N TYR A 107 -11.87 -4.57 8.28
CA TYR A 107 -10.75 -4.52 7.32
C TYR A 107 -11.15 -4.86 5.87
N GLU A 108 -11.93 -5.91 5.64
CA GLU A 108 -12.38 -6.31 4.30
C GLU A 108 -13.24 -5.23 3.63
N PHE A 109 -14.12 -4.60 4.41
CA PHE A 109 -14.92 -3.47 3.97
C PHE A 109 -14.05 -2.24 3.68
N MET A 110 -13.02 -1.98 4.50
CA MET A 110 -12.05 -0.90 4.26
C MET A 110 -11.28 -1.10 2.95
N VAL A 111 -10.93 -2.34 2.61
CA VAL A 111 -10.28 -2.68 1.33
C VAL A 111 -11.25 -2.45 0.17
N TYR A 112 -12.50 -2.89 0.33
CA TYR A 112 -13.54 -2.69 -0.68
C TYR A 112 -13.75 -1.21 -0.99
N ILE A 113 -14.09 -0.39 0.00
CA ILE A 113 -14.40 1.04 -0.21
C ILE A 113 -13.19 1.78 -0.79
N ARG A 114 -11.96 1.39 -0.40
CA ARG A 114 -10.73 1.95 -0.93
C ARG A 114 -10.59 1.71 -2.42
N HIS A 115 -10.85 0.49 -2.88
CA HIS A 115 -10.84 0.17 -4.30
C HIS A 115 -11.92 0.94 -5.07
N HIS A 116 -13.00 1.36 -4.40
CA HIS A 116 -14.05 2.19 -4.97
C HIS A 116 -13.86 3.71 -4.73
N GLY A 117 -12.67 4.14 -4.28
CA GLY A 117 -12.31 5.55 -4.19
C GLY A 117 -12.71 6.25 -2.89
N PHE A 118 -13.28 5.54 -1.92
CA PHE A 118 -13.57 6.11 -0.61
C PHE A 118 -12.27 6.36 0.18
N PRO A 119 -12.13 7.49 0.89
CA PRO A 119 -10.95 7.78 1.69
C PRO A 119 -10.71 6.73 2.79
N SER A 120 -9.51 6.16 2.80
CA SER A 120 -9.15 5.03 3.66
C SER A 120 -7.76 5.20 4.27
N PRO A 121 -7.57 4.80 5.55
CA PRO A 121 -6.28 4.85 6.24
C PRO A 121 -5.32 3.73 5.80
N LEU A 122 -5.80 2.80 4.97
CA LEU A 122 -4.93 1.81 4.35
C LEU A 122 -3.94 2.53 3.42
N LEU A 123 -2.78 1.93 3.20
CA LEU A 123 -1.86 2.28 2.14
C LEU A 123 -1.67 1.03 1.29
N ASP A 124 -1.92 1.10 -0.01
CA ASP A 124 -1.76 -0.06 -0.90
C ASP A 124 -0.30 -0.34 -1.18
N TRP A 125 0.02 -1.61 -1.18
CA TRP A 125 1.27 -2.15 -1.67
C TRP A 125 0.95 -3.34 -2.58
N SER A 126 1.92 -3.71 -3.39
CA SER A 126 1.92 -4.91 -4.20
C SER A 126 3.04 -5.83 -3.71
N ALA A 127 2.77 -7.14 -3.63
CA ALA A 127 3.82 -8.13 -3.42
C ALA A 127 4.76 -8.24 -4.64
N SER A 128 4.32 -7.79 -5.82
CA SER A 128 5.13 -7.77 -7.04
C SER A 128 5.78 -6.39 -7.27
N PRO A 129 7.12 -6.31 -7.39
CA PRO A 129 7.79 -5.07 -7.77
C PRO A 129 7.45 -4.62 -9.18
N TYR A 130 7.08 -5.55 -10.07
CA TYR A 130 6.71 -5.27 -11.46
C TYR A 130 5.32 -4.64 -11.56
N VAL A 131 4.36 -5.07 -10.72
CA VAL A 131 3.05 -4.42 -10.60
C VAL A 131 3.20 -3.02 -10.00
N ALA A 132 4.07 -2.84 -9.00
CA ALA A 132 4.38 -1.51 -8.48
C ALA A 132 5.02 -0.62 -9.55
N ALA A 133 5.95 -1.15 -10.34
CA ALA A 133 6.56 -0.42 -11.46
C ALA A 133 5.52 -0.03 -12.52
N PHE A 134 4.57 -0.90 -12.84
CA PHE A 134 3.46 -0.56 -13.74
C PHE A 134 2.73 0.71 -13.26
N PHE A 135 2.31 0.75 -11.99
CA PHE A 135 1.65 1.92 -11.42
C PHE A 135 2.54 3.17 -11.36
N ALA A 136 3.85 3.00 -11.18
CA ALA A 136 4.79 4.12 -11.23
C ALA A 136 4.91 4.68 -12.66
N PHE A 137 5.06 3.83 -13.67
CA PHE A 137 5.34 4.26 -15.03
C PHE A 137 4.10 4.62 -15.86
N GLN A 138 2.94 4.01 -15.62
CA GLN A 138 1.73 4.23 -16.42
C GLN A 138 1.37 5.73 -16.49
N GLU A 139 1.34 6.39 -15.34
CA GLU A 139 1.00 7.80 -15.20
C GLU A 139 2.21 8.74 -15.15
N ALA A 140 3.43 8.21 -15.32
CA ALA A 140 4.64 9.02 -15.30
C ALA A 140 4.62 10.08 -16.39
N ASN A 141 5.01 11.30 -16.02
CA ASN A 141 5.24 12.42 -16.93
C ASN A 141 6.75 12.62 -17.17
N GLU A 142 7.09 13.37 -18.21
CA GLU A 142 8.50 13.68 -18.51
C GLU A 142 9.12 14.70 -17.54
N GLU A 143 8.28 15.41 -16.76
CA GLU A 143 8.72 16.48 -15.86
C GLU A 143 9.36 15.97 -14.56
N THR A 144 9.01 14.75 -14.12
CA THR A 144 9.52 14.19 -12.88
C THR A 144 9.84 12.72 -13.01
N ASP A 145 10.95 12.31 -12.41
CA ASP A 145 11.28 10.91 -12.22
C ASP A 145 10.21 10.20 -11.40
N ILE A 146 10.04 8.90 -11.61
CA ILE A 146 9.09 8.08 -10.85
C ILE A 146 9.70 7.68 -9.51
N ALA A 147 8.86 7.19 -8.59
CA ALA A 147 9.35 6.54 -7.38
C ALA A 147 8.71 5.16 -7.18
N ILE A 148 9.52 4.21 -6.72
CA ILE A 148 9.04 2.94 -6.16
C ILE A 148 9.46 2.90 -4.70
N PHE A 149 8.50 2.73 -3.81
CA PHE A 149 8.74 2.50 -2.39
C PHE A 149 8.80 1.01 -2.14
N SER A 150 9.63 0.58 -1.19
CA SER A 150 9.63 -0.80 -0.71
C SER A 150 9.54 -0.86 0.81
N TYR A 151 8.67 -1.72 1.34
CA TYR A 151 8.49 -1.93 2.76
C TYR A 151 8.65 -3.41 3.13
N ARG A 152 9.44 -3.68 4.17
CA ARG A 152 9.52 -5.00 4.81
C ARG A 152 9.27 -4.86 6.30
N GLU A 153 8.26 -5.57 6.80
CA GLU A 153 7.83 -5.47 8.19
C GLU A 153 8.78 -6.15 9.18
N TYR A 154 9.34 -7.31 8.82
CA TYR A 154 10.18 -8.10 9.71
C TYR A 154 11.51 -8.47 9.03
N LEU A 155 12.63 -8.11 9.70
CA LEU A 155 14.00 -8.45 9.30
C LEU A 155 14.59 -9.63 10.10
N GLY A 156 13.77 -10.42 10.78
CA GLY A 156 14.21 -11.56 11.59
C GLY A 156 14.32 -11.30 13.10
N ARG A 157 13.99 -10.07 13.55
CA ARG A 157 13.80 -9.73 14.97
C ARG A 157 12.33 -9.42 15.24
N ALA A 158 11.89 -9.68 16.47
CA ALA A 158 10.55 -9.30 16.90
C ALA A 158 10.41 -7.78 16.90
N LYS A 159 9.24 -7.28 16.45
CA LYS A 159 8.90 -5.86 16.54
C LYS A 159 8.79 -5.45 18.01
N GLY A 160 9.64 -4.54 18.43
CA GLY A 160 9.61 -3.90 19.74
C GLY A 160 9.40 -2.40 19.57
N GLY A 161 8.43 -1.83 20.27
CA GLY A 161 8.12 -0.39 20.23
C GLY A 161 7.85 0.15 21.62
N TRP A 162 7.93 1.47 21.78
CA TRP A 162 7.46 2.17 22.98
C TRP A 162 5.99 2.56 22.80
N SER A 163 5.25 2.66 23.90
CA SER A 163 3.93 3.30 23.88
C SER A 163 4.07 4.75 23.39
N GLY A 164 3.13 5.23 22.57
CA GLY A 164 3.13 6.61 22.08
C GLY A 164 3.91 6.88 20.79
N GLN A 165 4.46 5.86 20.11
CA GLN A 165 5.16 6.05 18.83
C GLN A 165 4.32 5.57 17.64
N PRO A 166 4.31 6.29 16.49
CA PRO A 166 3.66 5.82 15.28
C PRO A 166 4.29 4.52 14.78
N LYS A 167 3.45 3.51 14.53
CA LYS A 167 3.85 2.17 14.10
C LYS A 167 3.10 1.76 12.85
N ILE A 168 3.85 1.26 11.85
CA ILE A 168 3.28 0.61 10.68
C ILE A 168 2.93 -0.83 11.01
N THR A 169 1.75 -1.28 10.59
CA THR A 169 1.29 -2.66 10.67
C THR A 169 0.89 -3.13 9.27
N GLN A 170 1.39 -4.29 8.85
CA GLN A 170 1.00 -4.93 7.59
C GLN A 170 -0.31 -5.71 7.75
N LEU A 171 -1.16 -5.65 6.73
CA LEU A 171 -2.46 -6.31 6.64
C LEU A 171 -2.55 -7.08 5.31
N GLY A 172 -3.14 -8.28 5.37
CA GLY A 172 -3.16 -9.25 4.27
C GLY A 172 -2.40 -10.54 4.65
N PRO A 173 -2.02 -11.38 3.67
CA PRO A 173 -2.12 -11.16 2.22
C PRO A 173 -3.49 -11.48 1.63
N TYR A 174 -4.36 -12.19 2.35
CA TYR A 174 -5.68 -12.59 1.87
C TYR A 174 -6.77 -11.81 2.58
N ALA A 175 -7.77 -11.36 1.82
CA ALA A 175 -8.98 -10.73 2.31
C ALA A 175 -10.14 -11.17 1.40
N HIS A 176 -11.30 -11.48 1.97
CA HIS A 176 -12.51 -11.64 1.18
C HIS A 176 -12.94 -10.24 0.72
N THR A 177 -12.62 -9.86 -0.51
CA THR A 177 -12.84 -8.49 -1.00
C THR A 177 -12.89 -8.44 -2.54
N HIS A 178 -12.86 -7.24 -3.12
CA HIS A 178 -12.89 -7.01 -4.56
C HIS A 178 -11.74 -7.75 -5.29
N LYS A 179 -12.03 -8.40 -6.44
CA LYS A 179 -11.06 -9.16 -7.27
C LYS A 179 -9.74 -8.45 -7.56
N ARG A 180 -9.76 -7.11 -7.64
CA ARG A 180 -8.58 -6.24 -7.83
C ARG A 180 -7.50 -6.48 -6.77
N HIS A 181 -7.89 -6.78 -5.54
CA HIS A 181 -6.96 -7.16 -4.47
C HIS A 181 -6.04 -8.31 -4.90
N PHE A 182 -6.61 -9.35 -5.52
CA PHE A 182 -5.83 -10.50 -5.99
C PHE A 182 -5.05 -10.18 -7.27
N LEU A 183 -5.69 -9.55 -8.27
CA LEU A 183 -5.06 -9.23 -9.56
C LEU A 183 -3.84 -8.31 -9.39
N GLN A 184 -3.91 -7.36 -8.48
CA GLN A 184 -2.84 -6.39 -8.20
C GLN A 184 -1.88 -6.88 -7.11
N GLN A 185 -2.05 -8.11 -6.62
CA GLN A 185 -1.26 -8.71 -5.54
C GLN A 185 -1.19 -7.80 -4.31
N CYS A 186 -2.34 -7.19 -3.98
CA CYS A 186 -2.42 -6.15 -2.97
C CYS A 186 -2.13 -6.69 -1.58
N GLN A 187 -1.31 -5.95 -0.85
CA GLN A 187 -1.26 -5.97 0.61
C GLN A 187 -1.39 -4.54 1.09
N TYR A 188 -1.73 -4.35 2.36
CA TYR A 188 -1.97 -3.00 2.87
C TYR A 188 -1.16 -2.76 4.12
N THR A 189 -0.88 -1.51 4.40
CA THR A 189 -0.38 -1.12 5.70
C THR A 189 -1.24 -0.01 6.29
N ILE A 190 -1.34 0.01 7.61
CA ILE A 190 -1.83 1.16 8.37
C ILE A 190 -0.71 1.69 9.23
N CYS A 191 -0.69 2.99 9.49
CA CYS A 191 0.17 3.58 10.50
C CYS A 191 -0.70 4.10 11.66
N THR A 192 -0.35 3.75 12.88
CA THR A 192 -1.14 4.08 14.06
C THR A 192 -0.29 4.49 15.24
N ILE A 193 -0.83 5.39 16.06
CA ILE A 193 -0.24 5.83 17.32
C ILE A 193 -1.25 5.60 18.45
N GLU A 194 -0.77 5.08 19.58
CA GLU A 194 -1.54 4.97 20.82
C GLU A 194 -1.34 6.24 21.65
N LYS A 195 -2.44 6.86 22.09
CA LYS A 195 -2.43 8.06 22.93
C LYS A 195 -3.19 7.79 24.22
N GLU A 196 -2.62 8.19 25.34
CA GLU A 196 -3.29 8.17 26.64
C GLU A 196 -4.31 9.31 26.70
N GLN A 197 -5.55 8.97 27.07
CA GLN A 197 -6.63 9.93 27.29
C GLN A 197 -7.34 9.56 28.60
N GLY A 198 -6.92 10.21 29.70
CA GLY A 198 -7.33 9.82 31.05
C GLY A 198 -6.82 8.42 31.38
N ASP A 199 -7.68 7.56 31.91
CA ASP A 199 -7.35 6.17 32.26
C ASP A 199 -7.45 5.20 31.06
N THR A 200 -7.62 5.70 29.84
CA THR A 200 -7.81 4.87 28.63
C THR A 200 -6.75 5.14 27.56
N ILE A 201 -6.30 4.07 26.89
CA ILE A 201 -5.42 4.17 25.71
C ILE A 201 -6.30 4.10 24.47
N LYS A 202 -6.18 5.09 23.57
CA LYS A 202 -6.90 5.13 22.29
C LYS A 202 -5.95 5.09 21.11
N LYS A 203 -6.40 4.47 20.02
CA LYS A 203 -5.65 4.36 18.76
C LYS A 203 -6.08 5.41 17.76
N TYR A 204 -5.10 6.06 17.16
CA TYR A 204 -5.28 7.05 16.11
C TYR A 204 -4.51 6.64 14.86
N TYR A 205 -5.07 6.90 13.68
CA TYR A 205 -4.31 6.81 12.45
C TYR A 205 -3.26 7.92 12.41
N SER A 206 -2.05 7.57 11.98
CA SER A 206 -0.91 8.47 11.81
C SER A 206 -0.38 8.36 10.39
N ARG A 207 0.51 9.28 9.99
CA ARG A 207 1.16 9.25 8.68
C ARG A 207 2.20 8.14 8.66
N HIS A 208 2.31 7.43 7.54
CA HIS A 208 3.37 6.42 7.34
C HIS A 208 4.77 7.03 7.37
N GLU A 209 4.93 8.30 6.97
CA GLU A 209 6.23 9.00 7.03
C GLU A 209 6.68 9.33 8.46
N ASP A 210 5.76 9.39 9.42
CA ASP A 210 6.06 9.63 10.84
C ASP A 210 6.40 8.35 11.60
N ALA A 211 6.33 7.19 10.93
CA ALA A 211 6.67 5.92 11.55
C ALA A 211 8.15 5.91 11.95
N GLU A 212 8.41 5.54 13.19
CA GLU A 212 9.77 5.34 13.65
C GLU A 212 10.22 3.92 13.33
N PHE A 213 11.28 3.83 12.52
CA PHE A 213 11.89 2.58 12.13
C PHE A 213 13.07 2.30 13.06
N ARG A 214 13.13 1.09 13.62
CA ARG A 214 14.38 0.61 14.21
C ARG A 214 15.14 -0.11 13.11
N HIS A 215 16.40 0.29 12.89
CA HIS A 215 17.24 -0.20 11.78
C HIS A 215 17.36 -1.73 11.68
N ASP A 216 17.00 -2.47 12.74
CA ASP A 216 17.05 -3.93 12.82
C ASP A 216 15.67 -4.63 12.79
N GLN A 217 14.57 -3.89 12.65
CA GLN A 217 13.20 -4.45 12.69
C GLN A 217 12.49 -4.37 11.34
N ASP A 218 12.36 -3.15 10.80
CA ASP A 218 11.64 -2.86 9.57
C ASP A 218 12.45 -2.01 8.60
N LEU A 219 12.17 -2.17 7.31
CA LEU A 219 12.92 -1.53 6.23
C LEU A 219 11.96 -0.78 5.30
N LEU A 220 12.10 0.54 5.25
CA LEU A 220 11.40 1.39 4.29
C LEU A 220 12.40 2.16 3.43
N ARG A 221 12.37 1.92 2.13
CA ARG A 221 13.21 2.58 1.13
C ARG A 221 12.38 3.20 0.01
N LYS A 222 12.95 4.23 -0.61
CA LYS A 222 12.43 4.89 -1.81
C LYS A 222 13.47 4.82 -2.91
N TYR A 223 13.10 4.30 -4.06
CA TYR A 223 13.93 4.25 -5.26
C TYR A 223 13.39 5.27 -6.26
N VAL A 224 14.25 6.18 -6.69
CA VAL A 224 13.93 7.16 -7.75
C VAL A 224 14.50 6.63 -9.05
N ILE A 225 13.67 6.53 -10.08
CA ILE A 225 14.05 5.99 -11.39
C ILE A 225 13.68 7.01 -12.48
N PRO A 226 14.57 7.27 -13.45
CA PRO A 226 14.30 8.19 -14.54
C PRO A 226 13.00 7.88 -15.29
N SER A 227 12.17 8.90 -15.53
CA SER A 227 10.89 8.74 -16.22
C SER A 227 11.04 8.36 -17.70
N ASN A 228 12.20 8.66 -18.30
CA ASN A 228 12.53 8.28 -19.68
C ASN A 228 12.63 6.75 -19.90
N GLU A 229 12.68 5.96 -18.82
CA GLU A 229 12.62 4.50 -18.88
C GLU A 229 11.21 3.96 -19.16
N LYS A 230 10.18 4.82 -19.10
CA LYS A 230 8.75 4.47 -19.19
C LYS A 230 8.41 3.49 -20.31
N LEU A 231 8.74 3.83 -21.56
CA LEU A 231 8.34 3.00 -22.70
C LEU A 231 9.05 1.64 -22.69
N LYS A 232 10.33 1.61 -22.33
CA LYS A 232 11.12 0.38 -22.19
C LYS A 232 10.51 -0.54 -21.13
N VAL A 233 10.17 0.01 -19.97
CA VAL A 233 9.61 -0.76 -18.85
C VAL A 233 8.20 -1.24 -19.16
N LEU A 234 7.31 -0.38 -19.67
CA LEU A 234 5.94 -0.77 -19.99
C LEU A 234 5.87 -1.87 -21.06
N ARG A 235 6.73 -1.82 -22.10
CA ARG A 235 6.84 -2.92 -23.09
C ARG A 235 7.27 -4.25 -22.44
N LYS A 236 8.21 -4.19 -21.50
CA LYS A 236 8.67 -5.37 -20.75
C LYS A 236 7.59 -5.91 -19.80
N LEU A 237 6.83 -5.04 -19.16
CA LEU A 237 5.70 -5.45 -18.31
C LEU A 237 4.56 -6.07 -19.12
N GLU A 238 4.29 -5.53 -20.31
CA GLU A 238 3.30 -6.06 -21.24
C GLU A 238 3.62 -7.51 -21.64
N SER A 239 4.89 -7.85 -21.92
CA SER A 239 5.29 -9.23 -22.25
C SER A 239 5.15 -10.21 -21.08
N MET A 240 5.03 -9.69 -19.84
CA MET A 240 4.72 -10.45 -18.63
C MET A 240 3.22 -10.45 -18.29
N ASN A 241 2.37 -9.96 -19.19
CA ASN A 241 0.92 -9.78 -18.97
C ASN A 241 0.59 -8.86 -17.78
N ILE A 242 1.46 -7.89 -17.49
CA ILE A 242 1.23 -6.84 -16.50
C ILE A 242 0.81 -5.57 -17.25
N ASN A 243 -0.49 -5.34 -17.32
CA ASN A 243 -1.10 -4.24 -18.06
C ASN A 243 -2.41 -3.78 -17.42
N SER A 244 -2.98 -2.69 -17.94
CA SER A 244 -4.21 -2.10 -17.40
C SER A 244 -5.32 -3.15 -17.29
N TYR A 245 -5.55 -3.92 -18.35
CA TYR A 245 -6.63 -4.92 -18.35
C TYR A 245 -6.42 -6.03 -17.32
N SER A 246 -5.22 -6.61 -17.23
CA SER A 246 -4.95 -7.69 -16.28
C SER A 246 -5.05 -7.24 -14.82
N LEU A 247 -4.79 -5.95 -14.55
CA LEU A 247 -4.82 -5.39 -13.20
C LEU A 247 -6.17 -4.80 -12.76
N PHE A 248 -7.01 -4.36 -13.70
CA PHE A 248 -8.30 -3.72 -13.39
C PHE A 248 -9.51 -4.55 -13.85
N GLY A 249 -9.42 -5.20 -15.00
CA GLY A 249 -10.47 -6.05 -15.55
C GLY A 249 -11.78 -5.31 -15.88
N THR A 250 -11.68 -4.05 -16.31
CA THR A 250 -12.79 -3.23 -16.84
C THR A 250 -12.64 -2.99 -18.35
N GLU A 251 -13.71 -2.55 -19.01
CA GLU A 251 -13.67 -2.25 -20.45
C GLU A 251 -12.73 -1.07 -20.76
N GLU A 252 -12.71 -0.04 -19.92
CA GLU A 252 -11.79 1.09 -20.06
C GLU A 252 -10.33 0.65 -19.95
N SER A 253 -10.04 -0.27 -19.02
CA SER A 253 -8.71 -0.83 -18.86
C SER A 253 -8.30 -1.72 -20.05
N LEU A 254 -9.26 -2.39 -20.69
CA LEU A 254 -9.04 -3.10 -21.95
C LEU A 254 -8.69 -2.14 -23.08
N MET A 255 -9.46 -1.05 -23.23
CA MET A 255 -9.20 -0.03 -24.24
C MET A 255 -7.82 0.60 -24.05
N ALA A 256 -7.42 0.89 -22.81
CA ALA A 256 -6.10 1.41 -22.49
C ALA A 256 -4.97 0.43 -22.88
N THR A 257 -5.14 -0.87 -22.61
CA THR A 257 -4.17 -1.90 -23.02
C THR A 257 -4.08 -2.02 -24.54
N LEU A 258 -5.22 -2.03 -25.24
CA LEU A 258 -5.25 -2.09 -26.72
C LEU A 258 -4.61 -0.85 -27.34
N ALA A 259 -4.91 0.35 -26.83
CA ALA A 259 -4.30 1.58 -27.29
C ALA A 259 -2.78 1.57 -27.10
N PHE A 260 -2.28 1.08 -25.96
CA PHE A 260 -0.85 0.94 -25.74
C PHE A 260 -0.21 0.02 -26.79
N ARG A 261 -0.81 -1.15 -27.06
CA ARG A 261 -0.29 -2.12 -28.04
C ARG A 261 -0.27 -1.57 -29.46
N GLU A 262 -1.37 -0.99 -29.92
CA GLU A 262 -1.52 -0.61 -31.33
C GLU A 262 -0.86 0.74 -31.66
N ILE A 263 -0.82 1.68 -30.71
CA ILE A 263 -0.42 3.07 -30.95
C ILE A 263 0.93 3.43 -30.33
N THR A 264 1.21 2.95 -29.11
CA THR A 264 2.39 3.41 -28.33
C THR A 264 3.57 2.44 -28.38
N ALA A 265 3.27 1.13 -28.39
CA ALA A 265 4.28 0.09 -28.31
C ALA A 265 4.88 -0.27 -29.67
N ASN A 266 4.17 0.00 -30.77
CA ASN A 266 4.68 -0.04 -32.15
C ASN A 266 5.63 1.12 -32.43
#